data_AF-A0A9D7EYJ8-F1
#
_entry.id   AF-A0A9D7EYJ8-F1
#
_cell.length_a   1.000
_cell.length_b   1.000
_cell.length_c   1.000
_cell.angle_alpha   90.00
_cell.angle_beta   90.00
_cell.angle_gamma   90.00
#
_symmetry.space_group_name_H-M   'P 1'
#
loop_
_entity.id
_entity.type
_entity.pdbx_description
1 polymer ?
#
loop_
_entity_poly.entity_id
_entity_poly.type
_entity_poly.pdbx_seq_one_letter_code
_entity_poly.pdbx_strand_id
1 'polypeptide(L)'
;MTELQGGIPDGKPNGFDIRHLFDLYYTRLCYFAHKLIGNKEASEDIVQDAFVAYWKKSADFANELSIKSFLYLTVKNACLNVIRHEQVVKRFAESTDATGFTEEKLQKTSSARKWLEKFILP
;
A
#
# COMPACT_ATOMS: atom_id res chain seq x y z
N MET A 1 -3.40 27.94 7.42
CA MET A 1 -3.08 27.07 8.58
C MET A 1 -4.21 26.08 8.67
N THR A 2 -4.06 24.96 7.98
CA THR A 2 -5.18 24.05 7.65
C THR A 2 -5.52 23.18 8.86
N GLU A 3 -6.79 23.19 9.24
CA GLU A 3 -7.37 22.35 10.30
C GLU A 3 -7.16 20.87 9.99
N LEU A 4 -6.58 20.14 10.95
CA LEU A 4 -6.50 18.68 10.95
C LEU A 4 -7.90 18.11 11.25
N GLN A 5 -8.66 17.78 10.21
CA GLN A 5 -9.86 16.93 10.33
C GLN A 5 -9.42 15.48 10.59
N GLY A 6 -9.49 15.06 11.86
CA GLY A 6 -9.22 13.68 12.24
C GLY A 6 -8.83 13.58 13.71
N GLY A 7 -9.77 13.89 14.61
CA GLY A 7 -9.55 13.77 16.05
C GLY A 7 -9.13 12.34 16.40
N ILE A 8 -7.88 12.18 16.83
CA ILE A 8 -7.37 10.93 17.40
C ILE A 8 -8.20 10.66 18.66
N PRO A 9 -8.90 9.52 18.77
CA PRO A 9 -9.78 9.24 19.90
C PRO A 9 -8.97 9.17 21.19
N ASP A 10 -9.45 9.89 22.21
CA ASP A 10 -8.81 10.11 23.50
C ASP A 10 -8.83 8.80 24.34
N GLY A 11 -7.88 7.89 24.07
CA GLY A 11 -7.64 6.67 24.86
C GLY A 11 -6.89 5.58 24.06
N LYS A 12 -5.72 5.05 24.48
CA LYS A 12 -4.96 5.12 25.73
C LYS A 12 -3.48 5.49 25.47
N PRO A 13 -2.85 6.39 26.26
CA PRO A 13 -1.40 6.55 26.29
C PRO A 13 -0.77 5.63 27.34
N ASN A 14 -0.30 4.45 26.92
CA ASN A 14 0.57 3.62 27.76
C ASN A 14 1.93 3.51 27.07
N GLY A 15 2.78 4.53 27.24
CA GLY A 15 4.20 4.48 26.88
C GLY A 15 4.78 5.80 26.36
N PHE A 16 4.21 6.35 25.28
CA PHE A 16 4.75 7.53 24.58
C PHE A 16 3.63 8.44 24.05
N ASP A 17 3.83 9.76 24.12
CA ASP A 17 2.89 10.75 23.59
C ASP A 17 2.90 10.73 22.06
N ILE A 18 1.78 10.35 21.45
CA ILE A 18 1.61 10.33 20.00
C ILE A 18 1.80 11.70 19.37
N ARG A 19 1.42 12.79 20.05
CA ARG A 19 1.59 14.16 19.53
C ARG A 19 3.07 14.47 19.38
N HIS A 20 3.86 14.14 20.40
CA HIS A 20 5.31 14.30 20.36
C HIS A 20 5.96 13.49 19.22
N LEU A 21 5.55 12.24 19.03
CA LEU A 21 6.05 11.40 17.93
C LEU A 21 5.66 11.95 16.56
N PHE A 22 4.44 12.47 16.44
CA PHE A 22 3.95 13.08 15.21
C PHE A 22 4.81 14.30 14.85
N ASP A 23 5.02 15.22 15.78
CA ASP A 23 5.85 16.41 15.56
C ASP A 23 7.30 16.05 15.18
N LEU A 24 7.84 14.98 15.76
CA LEU A 24 9.22 14.56 15.54
C LEU A 24 9.42 13.84 14.18
N TYR A 25 8.46 13.01 13.78
CA TYR A 25 8.64 12.07 12.67
C TYR A 25 7.81 12.37 11.43
N TYR A 26 6.66 13.04 11.54
CA TYR A 26 5.72 13.20 10.43
C TYR A 26 6.37 13.81 9.18
N THR A 27 6.95 15.00 9.30
CA THR A 27 7.61 15.70 8.18
C THR A 27 8.73 14.87 7.55
N ARG A 28 9.50 14.14 8.37
CA ARG A 28 10.63 13.31 7.90
C ARG A 28 10.14 12.07 7.16
N LEU A 29 9.06 11.46 7.65
CA LEU A 29 8.43 10.30 7.01
C LEU A 29 7.73 10.70 5.71
N CYS A 30 7.05 11.85 5.67
CA CYS A 30 6.44 12.36 4.44
C CYS A 30 7.49 12.64 3.38
N TYR A 31 8.62 13.26 3.75
CA TYR A 31 9.75 13.47 2.83
C TYR A 31 10.33 12.14 2.33
N PHE A 32 10.49 11.15 3.24
CA PHE A 32 10.98 9.82 2.88
C PHE A 32 10.05 9.08 1.91
N ALA A 33 8.74 9.09 2.19
CA ALA A 33 7.72 8.50 1.31
C ALA A 33 7.70 9.21 -0.05
N HIS A 34 7.72 10.55 -0.05
CA HIS A 34 7.70 11.35 -1.26
C HIS A 34 8.90 11.06 -2.16
N LYS A 35 10.09 10.85 -1.57
CA LYS A 35 11.28 10.44 -2.32
C LYS A 35 11.13 9.07 -3.01
N LEU A 36 10.30 8.18 -2.47
CA LEU A 36 10.06 6.85 -3.02
C LEU A 36 8.98 6.83 -4.11
N ILE A 37 7.87 7.54 -3.90
CA ILE A 37 6.69 7.45 -4.78
C ILE A 37 6.43 8.72 -5.62
N GLY A 38 7.13 9.83 -5.35
CA GLY A 38 6.98 11.09 -6.09
C GLY A 38 5.64 11.82 -5.93
N ASN A 39 4.65 11.21 -5.27
CA ASN A 39 3.33 11.78 -5.03
C ASN A 39 3.23 12.29 -3.58
N LYS A 40 3.02 13.60 -3.41
CA LYS A 40 2.93 14.24 -2.09
C LYS A 40 1.69 13.81 -1.30
N GLU A 41 0.52 13.81 -1.93
CA GLU A 41 -0.76 13.48 -1.29
C GLU A 41 -0.75 12.03 -0.78
N ALA A 42 -0.38 11.09 -1.66
CA ALA A 42 -0.23 9.69 -1.27
C ALA A 42 0.84 9.48 -0.20
N SER A 43 1.87 10.33 -0.14
CA SER A 43 2.90 10.26 0.91
C SER A 43 2.34 10.66 2.26
N GLU A 44 1.55 11.73 2.32
CA GLU A 44 0.92 12.20 3.55
C GLU A 44 -0.08 11.16 4.09
N ASP A 45 -0.89 10.56 3.21
CA ASP A 45 -1.85 9.51 3.55
C ASP A 45 -1.15 8.27 4.12
N ILE A 46 -0.11 7.78 3.44
CA ILE A 46 0.68 6.61 3.91
C ILE A 46 1.24 6.86 5.31
N VAL A 47 1.73 8.07 5.58
CA VAL A 47 2.31 8.40 6.87
C VAL A 47 1.23 8.49 7.95
N GLN A 48 0.08 9.10 7.64
CA GLN A 48 -1.07 9.12 8.56
C GLN A 48 -1.52 7.69 8.91
N ASP A 49 -1.67 6.81 7.91
CA ASP A 49 -2.00 5.40 8.12
C ASP A 49 -0.98 4.66 8.99
N ALA A 50 0.31 4.97 8.83
CA ALA A 50 1.36 4.40 9.67
C ALA A 50 1.22 4.83 11.14
N PHE A 51 0.88 6.10 11.40
CA PHE A 51 0.59 6.58 12.76
C PHE A 51 -0.68 5.97 13.34
N VAL A 52 -1.74 5.78 12.54
CA VAL A 52 -2.95 5.05 12.97
C VAL A 52 -2.63 3.60 13.31
N ALA A 53 -1.80 2.94 12.50
CA ALA A 53 -1.35 1.57 12.76
C ALA A 53 -0.51 1.47 14.05
N TYR A 54 0.35 2.46 14.30
CA TYR A 54 1.07 2.58 15.56
C TYR A 54 0.11 2.78 16.73
N TRP A 55 -0.84 3.71 16.64
CA TRP A 55 -1.81 4.00 17.71
C TRP A 55 -2.58 2.75 18.15
N LYS A 56 -2.99 1.92 17.19
CA LYS A 56 -3.68 0.63 17.46
C LYS A 56 -2.82 -0.39 18.22
N LYS A 57 -1.49 -0.25 18.18
CA LYS A 57 -0.52 -1.18 18.77
C LYS A 57 0.40 -0.49 19.79
N SER A 58 0.04 0.70 20.26
CA SER A 58 0.94 1.59 21.01
C SER A 58 1.49 0.94 22.29
N ALA A 59 0.69 0.07 22.92
CA ALA A 59 1.06 -0.69 24.12
C ALA A 59 2.16 -1.76 23.89
N ASP A 60 2.44 -2.14 22.65
CA ASP A 60 3.40 -3.21 22.32
C ASP A 60 4.85 -2.70 22.21
N PHE A 61 5.06 -1.38 22.25
CA PHE A 61 6.37 -0.78 22.00
C PHE A 61 7.11 -0.44 23.29
N ALA A 62 8.32 -1.00 23.44
CA ALA A 62 9.14 -0.83 24.65
C ALA A 62 9.94 0.49 24.68
N ASN A 63 10.23 1.10 23.53
CA ASN A 63 11.03 2.33 23.44
C ASN A 63 10.82 3.09 22.12
N GLU A 64 11.23 4.37 22.09
CA GLU A 64 11.11 5.24 20.91
C GLU A 64 11.83 4.70 19.67
N LEU A 65 12.97 4.01 19.84
CA LEU A 65 13.72 3.43 18.72
C LEU A 65 12.92 2.35 17.99
N SER A 66 12.20 1.52 18.74
CA SER A 66 11.31 0.49 18.20
C SER A 66 10.13 1.12 17.45
N ILE A 67 9.60 2.23 17.96
CA ILE A 67 8.52 3.01 17.32
C ILE A 67 9.02 3.60 16.00
N LYS A 68 10.17 4.28 16.02
CA LYS A 68 10.81 4.84 14.83
C LYS A 68 11.01 3.74 13.77
N SER A 69 11.59 2.61 14.17
CA SER A 69 11.83 1.49 13.23
C SER A 69 10.54 0.97 12.63
N PHE A 70 9.49 0.83 13.44
CA PHE A 70 8.16 0.42 12.98
C PHE A 70 7.54 1.40 12.00
N LEU A 71 7.59 2.71 12.28
CA LEU A 71 7.03 3.74 11.41
C LEU A 71 7.73 3.76 10.05
N TYR A 72 9.06 3.77 10.03
CA TYR A 72 9.82 3.73 8.76
C TYR A 72 9.57 2.46 7.97
N LEU A 73 9.49 1.30 8.65
CA LEU A 73 9.22 0.02 7.99
C LEU A 73 7.81 0.00 7.37
N THR A 74 6.81 0.45 8.13
CA THR A 74 5.41 0.51 7.69
C THR A 74 5.27 1.44 6.48
N VAL A 75 5.83 2.65 6.55
CA VAL A 75 5.82 3.63 5.44
C VAL A 75 6.53 3.05 4.21
N LYS A 76 7.72 2.46 4.38
CA LYS A 76 8.47 1.84 3.28
C LYS A 76 7.66 0.74 2.60
N ASN A 77 7.02 -0.15 3.38
CA ASN A 77 6.24 -1.26 2.84
C ASN A 77 5.02 -0.76 2.06
N ALA A 78 4.33 0.26 2.57
CA ALA A 78 3.21 0.91 1.88
C ALA A 78 3.67 1.56 0.57
N CYS A 79 4.78 2.30 0.57
CA CYS A 79 5.35 2.89 -0.65
C CYS A 79 5.70 1.82 -1.69
N LEU A 80 6.33 0.71 -1.27
CA LEU A 80 6.63 -0.40 -2.17
C LEU A 80 5.36 -1.06 -2.72
N ASN A 81 4.25 -1.05 -1.98
CA ASN A 81 2.97 -1.55 -2.47
C ASN A 81 2.41 -0.64 -3.57
N VAL A 82 2.46 0.68 -3.38
CA VAL A 82 2.09 1.67 -4.41
C VAL A 82 2.89 1.46 -5.69
N ILE A 83 4.22 1.38 -5.58
CA ILE A 83 5.11 1.18 -6.74
C ILE A 83 4.77 -0.13 -7.49
N ARG A 84 4.50 -1.22 -6.76
CA ARG A 84 4.10 -2.49 -7.41
C ARG A 84 2.76 -2.36 -8.13
N HIS A 85 1.80 -1.67 -7.53
CA HIS A 85 0.50 -1.44 -8.15
C HIS A 85 0.64 -0.62 -9.44
N GLU A 86 1.41 0.47 -9.41
CA GLU A 86 1.70 1.30 -10.58
C GLU A 86 2.38 0.51 -11.71
N GLN A 87 3.33 -0.36 -11.38
CA GLN A 87 3.98 -1.23 -12.37
C GLN A 87 3.01 -2.20 -13.03
N VAL A 88 2.08 -2.77 -12.26
CA VAL A 88 1.06 -3.67 -12.78
C VAL A 88 0.11 -2.91 -13.71
N VAL A 89 -0.39 -1.74 -13.28
CA VAL A 89 -1.26 -0.87 -14.10
C VAL A 89 -0.56 -0.47 -15.40
N LYS A 90 0.72 -0.05 -15.32
CA LYS A 90 1.51 0.30 -16.49
C LYS A 90 1.65 -0.87 -17.48
N ARG A 91 1.95 -2.08 -16.99
CA ARG A 91 2.03 -3.29 -17.85
C ARG A 91 0.70 -3.62 -18.51
N PHE A 92 -0.42 -3.45 -17.81
CA PHE A 92 -1.74 -3.64 -18.41
C PHE A 92 -2.03 -2.60 -19.49
N ALA A 93 -1.73 -1.32 -19.24
CA ALA A 93 -1.88 -0.24 -20.21
C ALA A 93 -1.02 -0.48 -21.48
N GLU A 94 0.26 -0.85 -21.30
CA GLU A 94 1.17 -1.18 -22.41
C GLU A 94 0.70 -2.42 -23.20
N SER A 95 0.09 -3.41 -22.53
CA SER A 95 -0.46 -4.60 -23.18
C SER A 95 -1.73 -4.30 -23.98
N THR A 96 -2.51 -3.29 -23.57
CA THR A 96 -3.71 -2.85 -24.30
C THR A 96 -3.39 -2.01 -25.54
N ASP A 97 -2.23 -1.33 -25.59
CA ASP A 97 -1.80 -0.58 -26.79
C ASP A 97 -1.19 -1.50 -27.88
N ALA A 98 -0.79 -2.72 -27.52
CA ALA A 98 -0.17 -3.68 -28.45
C ALA A 98 -1.15 -4.70 -29.09
N THR A 99 -2.45 -4.61 -28.82
CA THR A 99 -3.43 -5.57 -29.36
C THR A 99 -4.57 -4.88 -30.11
N GLY A 100 -4.24 -4.42 -31.32
CA GLY A 100 -5.16 -4.61 -32.44
C GLY A 100 -5.59 -6.08 -32.48
N PHE A 101 -6.90 -6.30 -32.51
CA PHE A 101 -7.59 -7.58 -32.42
C PHE A 101 -7.04 -8.63 -33.39
N THR A 102 -6.66 -9.82 -32.90
CA THR A 102 -6.69 -11.04 -33.74
C THR A 102 -7.40 -12.18 -33.02
N GLU A 103 -8.31 -12.78 -33.78
CA GLU A 103 -9.19 -13.95 -33.61
C GLU A 103 -8.55 -15.22 -33.00
N GLU A 104 -7.27 -15.20 -32.59
CA GLU A 104 -6.49 -16.41 -32.32
C GLU A 104 -6.81 -17.07 -30.97
N LYS A 105 -7.55 -16.40 -30.08
CA LYS A 105 -7.91 -16.95 -28.76
C LYS A 105 -9.13 -17.88 -28.76
N LEU A 106 -9.89 -18.00 -29.86
CA LEU A 106 -11.04 -18.91 -29.92
C LEU A 106 -10.68 -20.37 -30.24
N GLN A 107 -9.46 -20.65 -30.72
CA GLN A 107 -9.03 -22.03 -31.02
C GLN A 107 -8.54 -22.80 -29.78
N LYS A 108 -7.96 -22.13 -28.78
CA LYS A 108 -7.43 -22.81 -27.57
C LYS A 108 -8.53 -23.33 -26.63
N THR A 109 -9.71 -22.73 -26.62
CA THR A 109 -10.89 -23.23 -25.89
C THR A 109 -11.56 -24.42 -26.59
N SER A 110 -11.39 -24.59 -27.90
CA SER A 110 -12.00 -25.70 -28.64
C SER A 110 -11.30 -27.05 -28.38
N SER A 111 -9.98 -27.08 -28.14
CA SER A 111 -9.26 -28.33 -27.84
C SER A 111 -9.53 -28.84 -26.42
N ALA A 112 -9.64 -27.94 -25.43
CA ALA A 112 -9.98 -28.33 -24.07
C ALA A 112 -11.41 -28.90 -23.98
N ARG A 113 -12.37 -28.32 -24.72
CA ARG A 113 -13.74 -28.86 -24.81
C ARG A 113 -13.81 -30.22 -25.51
N LYS A 114 -13.08 -30.39 -26.63
CA LYS A 114 -12.97 -31.71 -27.31
C LYS A 114 -12.31 -32.79 -26.45
N TRP A 115 -11.39 -32.43 -25.55
CA TRP A 115 -10.80 -33.37 -24.60
C TRP A 115 -11.80 -33.76 -23.51
N LEU A 116 -12.57 -32.81 -22.98
CA LEU A 116 -13.57 -33.05 -21.94
C LEU A 116 -14.77 -33.89 -22.43
N GLU A 117 -15.25 -33.65 -23.66
CA GLU A 117 -16.34 -34.44 -24.27
C GLU A 117 -15.94 -35.89 -24.56
N LYS A 118 -14.64 -36.14 -24.84
CA LYS A 118 -14.16 -37.47 -25.26
C LYS A 118 -13.62 -38.34 -24.12
N PHE A 119 -13.39 -37.78 -22.93
CA PHE A 119 -12.71 -38.48 -21.82
C PHE A 119 -13.43 -38.46 -20.47
N ILE A 120 -14.49 -37.65 -20.27
CA ILE A 120 -15.21 -37.54 -18.98
C ILE A 120 -16.74 -37.82 -19.11
N LEU A 121 -17.19 -38.47 -20.17
CA LEU A 121 -18.56 -39.00 -20.28
C LEU A 121 -18.51 -40.44 -20.81
N PRO A 122 -18.93 -41.46 -20.04
CA PRO A 122 -19.38 -42.74 -20.58
C PRO A 122 -20.76 -42.61 -21.24
#